data_AF-A0A2S7QT41-F1
#
_entry.id   AF-A0A2S7QT41-F1
#
_cell.length_a   1.000
_cell.length_b   1.000
_cell.length_c   1.000
_cell.angle_alpha   90.00
_cell.angle_beta   90.00
_cell.angle_gamma   90.00
#
_symmetry.space_group_name_H-M   'P 1'
#
loop_
_entity.id
_entity.type
_entity.pdbx_description
1 polymer ?
#
loop_
_entity_poly.entity_id
_entity_poly.type
_entity_poly.pdbx_seq_one_letter_code
_entity_poly.pdbx_strand_id
1 'polypeptide(L)'
;MIDCQIGFPTTSFQHWYDHVLSHFGSLPPPPKCICLYCPLEFEDELHPLENWQRRMRHCHGHIVTEGYKTPRPDFWLIEYLRKKNLITAHDADHADSHTERPPVAGLVPRDFKTKESRHRNERNKTCPDDIRKQERERRRANAKINKT
;
A
#
# COMPACT_ATOMS: atom_id res chain seq x y z
N MET A 1 9.59 -11.24 -3.54
CA MET A 1 9.37 -11.22 -5.01
C MET A 1 9.88 -12.54 -5.55
N ILE A 2 9.09 -13.30 -6.32
CA ILE A 2 9.53 -14.61 -6.80
C ILE A 2 10.56 -14.36 -7.91
N ASP A 3 11.85 -14.39 -7.54
CA ASP A 3 12.96 -14.20 -8.47
C ASP A 3 13.25 -15.53 -9.18
N CYS A 4 12.64 -15.72 -10.35
CA CYS A 4 12.86 -16.92 -11.16
C CYS A 4 14.15 -16.86 -11.98
N GLN A 5 14.79 -15.69 -12.11
CA GLN A 5 15.98 -15.49 -12.93
C GLN A 5 15.84 -15.99 -14.39
N ILE A 6 14.63 -15.95 -14.95
CA ILE A 6 14.33 -16.34 -16.33
C ILE A 6 14.02 -15.08 -17.15
N GLY A 7 14.69 -14.96 -18.31
CA GLY A 7 14.42 -13.93 -19.31
C GLY A 7 13.60 -14.49 -20.47
N PHE A 8 12.73 -13.65 -21.04
CA PHE A 8 11.95 -13.97 -22.24
C PHE A 8 12.24 -12.96 -23.35
N PRO A 9 12.47 -13.40 -24.60
CA PRO A 9 12.52 -12.49 -25.74
C PRO A 9 11.20 -11.72 -25.88
N THR A 10 11.26 -10.50 -26.39
CA THR A 10 10.07 -9.67 -26.62
C THR A 10 9.11 -10.28 -27.65
N THR A 11 9.58 -11.20 -28.50
CA THR A 11 8.75 -11.95 -29.44
C THR A 11 7.99 -13.11 -28.79
N SER A 12 8.33 -13.50 -27.56
CA SER A 12 7.81 -14.69 -26.88
C SER A 12 6.76 -14.36 -25.83
N PHE A 13 5.73 -13.59 -26.20
CA PHE A 13 4.64 -13.19 -25.29
C PHE A 13 4.01 -14.39 -24.57
N GLN A 14 3.70 -15.47 -25.31
CA GLN A 14 2.99 -16.62 -24.75
C GLN A 14 3.81 -17.31 -23.65
N HIS A 15 5.12 -17.51 -23.85
CA HIS A 15 6.00 -18.11 -22.84
C HIS A 15 6.10 -17.24 -21.58
N TRP A 16 6.20 -15.93 -21.75
CA TRP A 16 6.19 -14.99 -20.62
C TRP A 16 4.85 -15.03 -19.87
N TYR A 17 3.74 -15.01 -20.59
CA TYR A 17 2.40 -15.08 -20.03
C TYR A 17 2.18 -16.38 -19.24
N ASP A 18 2.49 -17.54 -19.83
CA ASP A 18 2.32 -18.84 -19.19
C ASP A 18 3.22 -18.98 -17.96
N HIS A 19 4.46 -18.48 -18.02
CA HIS A 19 5.36 -18.45 -16.87
C HIS A 19 4.77 -17.62 -15.72
N VAL A 20 4.32 -16.39 -16.01
CA VAL A 20 3.72 -15.53 -14.98
C VAL A 20 2.45 -16.15 -14.41
N LEU A 21 1.64 -16.78 -15.26
CA LEU A 21 0.41 -17.44 -14.85
C LEU A 21 0.68 -18.65 -13.93
N SER A 22 1.78 -19.38 -14.15
CA SER A 22 2.13 -20.54 -13.33
C SER A 22 2.39 -20.20 -11.86
N HIS A 23 2.73 -18.95 -11.53
CA HIS A 23 2.90 -18.47 -10.14
C HIS A 23 1.60 -18.47 -9.34
N PHE A 24 0.44 -18.45 -9.99
CA PHE A 24 -0.86 -18.55 -9.29
C PHE A 24 -1.24 -20.00 -8.96
N GLY A 25 -0.54 -21.00 -9.52
CA GLY A 25 -0.83 -22.41 -9.32
C GLY A 25 -2.25 -22.76 -9.80
N SER A 26 -3.10 -23.21 -8.87
CA SER A 26 -4.50 -23.54 -9.14
C SER A 26 -5.46 -22.36 -8.94
N LEU A 27 -4.98 -21.22 -8.41
CA LEU A 27 -5.80 -20.05 -8.18
C LEU A 27 -5.96 -19.26 -9.48
N PRO A 28 -7.13 -18.61 -9.70
CA PRO A 28 -7.25 -17.65 -10.78
C PRO A 28 -6.34 -16.43 -10.52
N PRO A 29 -5.95 -15.70 -11.56
CA PRO A 29 -5.35 -14.38 -11.40
C PRO A 29 -6.36 -13.38 -10.78
N PRO A 30 -5.90 -12.22 -10.28
CA PRO A 30 -6.81 -11.24 -9.68
C PRO A 30 -7.82 -10.70 -10.70
N PRO A 31 -9.08 -10.49 -10.28
CA PRO A 31 -10.12 -9.90 -11.14
C PRO A 31 -9.87 -8.42 -11.42
N LYS A 32 -9.11 -7.73 -10.56
CA LYS A 32 -8.76 -6.31 -10.69
C LYS A 32 -7.24 -6.11 -10.65
N CYS A 33 -6.71 -5.38 -11.63
CA CYS A 33 -5.29 -5.06 -11.75
C CYS A 33 -5.07 -3.77 -12.55
N ILE A 34 -3.83 -3.25 -12.54
CA ILE A 34 -3.43 -2.05 -13.29
C ILE A 34 -2.23 -2.35 -14.20
N CYS A 35 -2.09 -1.59 -15.29
CA CYS A 35 -0.89 -1.64 -16.11
C CYS A 35 0.33 -1.13 -15.34
N LEU A 36 1.46 -1.85 -15.48
CA LEU A 36 2.74 -1.49 -14.87
C LEU A 36 3.35 -0.21 -15.47
N TYR A 37 2.90 0.23 -16.64
CA TYR A 37 3.55 1.30 -17.40
C TYR A 37 2.64 2.51 -17.66
N CYS A 38 1.32 2.36 -17.57
CA CYS A 38 0.37 3.46 -17.77
C CYS A 38 -0.85 3.36 -16.84
N PRO A 39 -1.63 4.43 -16.65
CA PRO A 39 -2.75 4.44 -15.69
C PRO A 39 -3.96 3.55 -16.04
N LEU A 40 -3.89 2.72 -17.09
CA LEU A 40 -5.00 1.88 -17.51
C LEU A 40 -5.28 0.75 -16.51
N GLU A 41 -6.53 0.68 -16.06
CA GLU A 41 -7.04 -0.33 -15.14
C GLU A 41 -7.78 -1.45 -15.89
N PHE A 42 -7.80 -2.63 -15.29
CA PHE A 42 -8.37 -3.85 -15.84
C PHE A 42 -9.20 -4.54 -14.75
N GLU A 43 -10.52 -4.66 -14.94
CA GLU A 43 -11.45 -5.23 -13.95
C GLU A 43 -12.49 -6.13 -14.63
N ASP A 44 -12.54 -7.40 -14.24
CA ASP A 44 -13.55 -8.37 -14.66
C ASP A 44 -13.64 -9.50 -13.61
N GLU A 45 -14.74 -9.50 -12.85
CA GLU A 45 -15.00 -10.52 -11.82
C GLU A 45 -15.47 -11.86 -12.42
N LEU A 46 -16.06 -11.83 -13.63
CA LEU A 46 -16.61 -13.01 -14.28
C LEU A 46 -15.54 -13.79 -15.06
N HIS A 47 -14.60 -13.08 -15.68
CA HIS A 47 -13.56 -13.67 -16.52
C HIS A 47 -12.14 -13.19 -16.13
N PRO A 48 -11.67 -13.48 -14.90
CA PRO A 48 -10.40 -12.97 -14.38
C PRO A 48 -9.20 -13.39 -15.23
N LEU A 49 -9.23 -14.60 -15.81
CA LEU A 49 -8.14 -15.09 -16.68
C LEU A 49 -8.01 -14.26 -17.96
N GLU A 50 -9.13 -13.97 -18.63
CA GLU A 50 -9.12 -13.15 -19.84
C GLU A 50 -8.69 -11.72 -19.52
N ASN A 51 -9.19 -11.17 -18.41
CA ASN A 51 -8.81 -9.84 -17.94
C ASN A 51 -7.30 -9.73 -17.68
N TRP A 52 -6.73 -10.73 -17.01
CA TRP A 52 -5.30 -10.84 -16.80
C TRP A 52 -4.53 -10.92 -18.12
N GLN A 53 -4.99 -11.72 -19.09
CA GLN A 53 -4.36 -11.80 -20.40
C GLN A 53 -4.40 -10.46 -21.17
N ARG A 54 -5.53 -9.73 -21.11
CA ARG A 54 -5.66 -8.39 -21.70
C ARG A 54 -4.65 -7.43 -21.07
N ARG A 55 -4.54 -7.42 -19.74
CA ARG A 55 -3.56 -6.62 -18.99
C ARG A 55 -2.12 -6.97 -19.36
N MET A 56 -1.78 -8.26 -19.42
CA MET A 56 -0.44 -8.73 -19.78
C MET A 56 -0.08 -8.35 -21.21
N ARG A 57 -1.00 -8.52 -22.17
CA ARG A 57 -0.80 -8.12 -23.57
C ARG A 57 -0.60 -6.62 -23.71
N HIS A 58 -1.35 -5.82 -22.95
CA HIS A 58 -1.18 -4.37 -22.91
C HIS A 58 0.20 -3.97 -22.35
N CYS A 59 0.64 -4.58 -21.24
CA CYS A 59 1.98 -4.35 -20.69
C CYS A 59 3.10 -4.79 -21.66
N HIS A 60 2.89 -5.90 -22.38
CA HIS A 60 3.81 -6.36 -23.41
C HIS A 60 3.97 -5.34 -24.54
N GLY A 61 2.86 -4.72 -24.96
CA GLY A 61 2.85 -3.64 -25.94
C GLY A 61 3.84 -2.53 -25.57
N HIS A 62 3.79 -2.03 -24.33
CA HIS A 62 4.74 -1.03 -23.84
C HIS A 62 6.20 -1.51 -23.90
N ILE A 63 6.49 -2.75 -23.53
CA ILE A 63 7.86 -3.30 -23.57
C ILE A 63 8.38 -3.35 -25.01
N VAL A 64 7.53 -3.73 -25.97
CA VAL A 64 7.90 -3.82 -27.38
C VAL A 64 8.11 -2.44 -27.99
N THR A 65 7.27 -1.45 -27.67
CA THR A 65 7.31 -0.12 -28.30
C THR A 65 8.29 0.84 -27.64
N GLU A 66 8.41 0.80 -26.31
CA GLU A 66 9.19 1.77 -25.53
C GLU A 66 10.45 1.17 -24.90
N GLY A 67 10.63 -0.14 -25.02
CA GLY A 67 11.65 -0.89 -24.30
C GLY A 67 11.26 -1.16 -22.84
N TYR A 68 12.07 -1.98 -22.16
CA TYR A 68 11.87 -2.27 -20.74
C TYR A 68 12.18 -1.04 -19.89
N LYS A 69 11.22 -0.64 -19.05
CA LYS A 69 11.35 0.41 -18.03
C LYS A 69 11.06 -0.17 -16.67
N THR A 70 11.49 0.52 -15.60
CA THR A 70 11.13 0.12 -14.24
C THR A 70 9.60 0.12 -14.10
N PRO A 71 8.98 -1.03 -13.81
CA PRO A 71 7.52 -1.12 -13.69
C PRO A 71 7.04 -0.44 -12.41
N ARG A 72 5.86 0.18 -12.49
CA ARG A 72 5.12 0.72 -11.34
C ARG A 72 4.47 -0.42 -10.55
N PRO A 73 4.32 -0.30 -9.23
CA PRO A 73 3.68 -1.33 -8.42
C PRO A 73 2.18 -1.43 -8.74
N ASP A 74 1.69 -2.66 -8.83
CA ASP A 74 0.26 -2.96 -8.84
C ASP A 74 -0.16 -3.36 -7.43
N PHE A 75 -0.66 -2.39 -6.66
CA PHE A 75 -1.04 -2.63 -5.26
C PHE A 75 -2.25 -3.57 -5.12
N TRP A 76 -3.15 -3.64 -6.10
CA TRP A 76 -4.23 -4.63 -6.09
C TRP A 76 -3.70 -6.05 -6.28
N LEU A 77 -2.71 -6.23 -7.16
CA LEU A 77 -2.02 -7.51 -7.30
C LEU A 77 -1.26 -7.88 -6.01
N ILE A 78 -0.53 -6.94 -5.39
CA ILE A 78 0.20 -7.19 -4.14
C ILE A 78 -0.77 -7.63 -3.03
N GLU A 79 -1.89 -6.91 -2.86
CA GLU A 79 -2.92 -7.26 -1.89
C GLU A 79 -3.52 -8.65 -2.16
N TYR A 80 -3.79 -8.97 -3.44
CA TYR A 80 -4.29 -10.28 -3.84
C TYR A 80 -3.31 -11.41 -3.48
N LEU A 81 -2.04 -11.24 -3.85
CA LEU A 81 -0.98 -12.22 -3.56
C LEU A 81 -0.82 -12.42 -2.04
N ARG A 82 -0.89 -11.34 -1.25
CA ARG A 82 -0.88 -11.39 0.22
C ARG A 82 -2.08 -12.17 0.77
N LYS A 83 -3.29 -11.84 0.33
CA LYS A 83 -4.54 -12.51 0.78
C LYS A 83 -4.58 -14.00 0.45
N LYS A 84 -3.93 -14.40 -0.65
CA LYS A 84 -3.85 -15.79 -1.11
C LYS A 84 -2.62 -16.54 -0.59
N ASN A 85 -1.78 -15.91 0.24
CA ASN A 85 -0.52 -16.46 0.74
C ASN A 85 0.45 -16.91 -0.38
N LEU A 86 0.41 -16.23 -1.53
CA LEU A 86 1.32 -16.49 -2.66
C LEU A 86 2.68 -15.78 -2.48
N ILE A 87 2.75 -14.81 -1.57
CA ILE A 87 3.98 -14.11 -1.16
C ILE A 87 4.06 -14.04 0.36
N THR A 88 5.27 -13.88 0.89
CA THR A 88 5.47 -13.69 2.34
C THR A 88 4.98 -12.31 2.79
N ALA A 89 4.67 -12.15 4.07
CA ALA A 89 4.31 -10.85 4.63
C ALA A 89 5.44 -9.82 4.45
N HIS A 90 6.70 -10.26 4.62
CA HIS A 90 7.87 -9.42 4.38
C HIS A 90 7.95 -8.92 2.93
N ASP A 91 7.70 -9.80 1.95
CA ASP A 91 7.68 -9.41 0.54
C ASP A 91 6.56 -8.41 0.22
N ALA A 92 5.38 -8.63 0.80
CA ALA A 92 4.24 -7.73 0.63
C ALA A 92 4.54 -6.35 1.22
N ASP A 93 5.04 -6.30 2.47
CA ASP A 93 5.36 -5.04 3.15
C ASP A 93 6.49 -4.28 2.43
N HIS A 94 7.48 -5.00 1.87
CA HIS A 94 8.51 -4.39 1.02
C HIS A 94 7.91 -3.79 -0.26
N ALA A 95 7.01 -4.49 -0.93
CA ALA A 95 6.35 -3.98 -2.13
C ALA A 95 5.45 -2.77 -1.83
N ASP A 96 4.73 -2.79 -0.70
CA ASP A 96 3.89 -1.70 -0.22
C ASP A 96 4.69 -0.43 0.15
N SER A 97 6.00 -0.58 0.44
CA SER A 97 6.88 0.56 0.71
C SER A 97 7.23 1.40 -0.53
N HIS A 98 6.90 0.92 -1.73
CA HIS A 98 7.19 1.63 -2.97
C HIS A 98 6.42 2.95 -3.06
N THR A 99 7.08 4.01 -3.50
CA THR A 99 6.46 5.32 -3.71
C THR A 99 6.88 5.92 -5.04
N GLU A 100 5.89 6.29 -5.86
CA GLU A 100 6.10 7.07 -7.08
C GLU A 100 6.28 8.57 -6.77
N ARG A 101 6.13 8.97 -5.50
CA ARG A 101 6.21 10.36 -5.10
C ARG A 101 7.65 10.87 -5.27
N PRO A 102 7.87 11.97 -6.02
CA PRO A 102 9.19 12.56 -6.10
C PRO A 102 9.65 13.04 -4.72
N PRO A 103 10.97 13.03 -4.44
CA PRO A 103 11.50 13.55 -3.19
C PRO A 103 11.18 15.05 -3.09
N VAL A 104 10.34 15.43 -2.12
CA VAL A 104 10.04 16.84 -1.83
C VAL A 104 10.78 17.24 -0.56
N ALA A 105 11.54 18.34 -0.63
CA ALA A 105 12.21 18.90 0.54
C ALA A 105 11.18 19.28 1.63
N GLY A 106 11.51 18.98 2.88
CA GLY A 106 10.63 19.29 4.03
C GLY A 106 9.51 18.28 4.26
N LEU A 107 9.38 17.22 3.44
CA LEU A 107 8.56 16.07 3.82
C LEU A 107 9.22 15.34 4.98
N VAL A 108 8.44 15.17 6.03
CA VAL A 108 8.83 14.41 7.20
C VAL A 108 8.04 13.10 7.24
N PRO A 109 8.58 12.03 7.82
CA PRO A 109 7.85 10.77 7.99
C PRO A 109 6.50 10.98 8.69
N ARG A 110 5.54 10.08 8.46
CA ARG A 110 4.21 10.13 9.09
C ARG A 110 4.29 10.24 10.62
N ASP A 111 5.28 9.59 11.23
CA ASP A 111 5.48 9.57 12.68
C ASP A 111 6.42 10.68 13.18
N PHE A 112 6.79 11.63 12.32
CA PHE A 112 7.62 12.75 12.71
C PHE A 112 6.90 13.63 13.74
N LYS A 113 7.48 13.69 14.93
CA LYS A 113 7.03 14.60 15.98
C LYS A 113 7.89 15.84 16.00
N THR A 114 7.28 17.00 15.78
CA THR A 114 7.95 18.30 15.94
C THR A 114 8.45 18.47 17.36
N LYS A 115 9.44 19.35 17.55
CA LYS A 115 9.93 19.70 18.88
C LYS A 115 8.80 20.21 19.77
N GLU A 116 7.86 21.02 19.26
CA GLU A 116 6.74 21.48 20.10
C GLU A 116 5.81 20.33 20.51
N SER A 117 5.55 19.39 19.60
CA SER A 117 4.71 18.22 19.88
C SER A 117 5.33 17.32 20.94
N ARG A 118 6.66 17.11 20.90
CA ARG A 118 7.40 16.38 21.93
C ARG A 118 7.31 17.08 23.28
N HIS A 119 7.62 18.37 23.35
CA HIS A 119 7.54 19.15 24.60
C HIS A 119 6.11 19.26 25.16
N ARG A 120 5.08 19.28 24.31
CA ARG A 120 3.68 19.26 24.76
C ARG A 120 3.30 17.90 25.35
N ASN A 121 3.69 16.81 24.71
CA ASN A 121 3.46 15.46 25.22
C ASN A 121 4.23 15.21 26.52
N GLU A 122 5.46 15.69 26.64
CA GLU A 122 6.23 15.64 27.88
C GLU A 122 5.51 16.40 28.99
N ARG A 123 5.13 17.66 28.76
CA ARG A 123 4.34 18.45 29.74
C ARG A 123 3.04 17.76 30.17
N ASN A 124 2.34 17.11 29.23
CA ASN A 124 1.13 16.37 29.54
C ASN A 124 1.42 15.08 30.35
N LYS A 125 2.58 14.45 30.18
CA LYS A 125 3.02 13.29 30.97
C LYS A 125 3.50 13.67 32.36
N THR A 126 4.14 14.83 32.52
CA THR A 126 4.62 15.37 33.82
C THR A 126 3.60 16.22 34.56
N CYS A 127 2.34 16.26 34.12
CA CYS A 127 1.25 16.85 34.91
C CYS A 127 0.36 15.73 35.47
N PRO A 128 0.72 15.11 36.62
CA PRO A 128 -0.05 14.03 37.23
C PRO A 128 -1.47 14.39 37.64
N ASP A 129 -1.80 15.66 37.85
CA ASP A 129 -3.16 16.07 38.15
C ASP A 129 -3.34 17.50 37.69
N ASP A 130 -4.32 17.72 36.81
CA ASP A 130 -4.75 19.06 36.43
C ASP A 130 -5.45 19.67 37.66
N ILE A 131 -4.67 20.24 38.57
CA ILE A 131 -5.14 20.91 39.81
C ILE A 131 -6.25 21.90 39.44
N ARG A 132 -6.18 22.55 38.26
CA ARG A 132 -7.22 23.44 37.74
C ARG A 132 -8.52 22.73 37.32
N LYS A 133 -8.44 21.47 36.89
CA LYS A 133 -9.62 20.62 36.63
C LYS A 133 -10.25 20.16 37.94
N GLN A 134 -9.44 19.66 38.88
CA GLN A 134 -9.92 19.26 40.21
C GLN A 134 -10.57 20.45 40.95
N GLU A 135 -9.99 21.64 40.87
CA GLU A 135 -10.53 22.84 41.50
C GLU A 135 -11.83 23.34 40.84
N ARG A 136 -11.96 23.17 39.50
CA ARG A 136 -13.22 23.42 38.78
C ARG A 136 -14.32 22.46 39.18
N GLU A 137 -14.00 21.17 39.33
CA GLU A 137 -14.95 20.16 39.79
C GLU A 137 -15.38 20.43 41.24
N ARG A 138 -14.45 20.83 42.11
CA ARG A 138 -14.73 21.23 43.50
C ARG A 138 -15.68 22.43 43.58
N ARG A 139 -15.46 23.46 42.76
CA ARG A 139 -16.36 24.64 42.68
C ARG A 139 -17.75 24.25 42.17
N ARG A 140 -17.84 23.36 41.18
CA ARG A 140 -19.14 22.85 40.67
C ARG A 140 -19.89 22.02 41.70
N ALA A 141 -19.20 21.21 42.48
CA ALA A 141 -19.80 20.44 43.58
C ALA A 141 -20.35 21.37 44.68
N ASN A 142 -19.56 22.36 45.14
CA ASN A 142 -20.02 23.33 46.15
C ASN A 142 -21.19 24.19 45.66
N ALA A 143 -21.20 24.57 44.37
CA ALA A 143 -22.30 25.33 43.79
C ALA A 143 -23.61 24.52 43.66
N LYS A 144 -23.54 23.19 43.61
CA LYS A 144 -24.71 22.30 43.64
C LYS A 144 -25.26 22.13 45.05
N ILE A 145 -24.38 22.02 46.05
CA ILE A 145 -24.78 21.87 47.46
C ILE A 145 -25.53 23.12 47.95
N ASN A 146 -25.05 24.33 47.61
CA ASN A 146 -25.66 25.60 48.01
C ASN A 146 -26.99 25.95 47.29
N LYS A 147 -27.49 25.09 46.40
CA LYS A 147 -28.76 25.26 45.67
C LYS A 147 -29.88 24.33 46.16
N THR A 148 -29.62 23.56 47.21
CA THR A 148 -30.58 22.70 47.92
C THR A 148 -30.87 23.33 49.28
#